data_AF-A0A562HZR1-F1
#
_entry.id   AF-A0A562HZR1-F1
#
_cell.length_a   1.000
_cell.length_b   1.000
_cell.length_c   1.000
_cell.angle_alpha   90.00
_cell.angle_beta   90.00
_cell.angle_gamma   90.00
#
_symmetry.space_group_name_H-M   'P 1'
#
loop_
_entity.id
_entity.type
_entity.pdbx_description
1 polymer ?
#
loop_
_entity_poly.entity_id
_entity_poly.type
_entity_poly.pdbx_seq_one_letter_code
_entity_poly.pdbx_strand_id
1 'polypeptide(L)' 'MRRLKRDPMERAYQRGYRYGIHGKSQELCPFTQPDVRQSWLNGWREGRSDHWDGLTGAAGLHRLNQVLSAI' A
#
# COMPACT_ATOMS: atom_id res chain seq x y z
N MET A 1 -14.13 11.97 -18.66
CA MET A 1 -13.89 11.24 -17.40
C MET A 1 -13.35 12.20 -16.35
N ARG A 2 -14.21 12.72 -15.46
CA ARG A 2 -13.75 13.44 -14.26
C ARG A 2 -13.19 12.40 -13.28
N ARG A 3 -11.87 12.17 -13.30
CA ARG A 3 -11.22 11.45 -12.20
C ARG A 3 -11.25 12.38 -11.00
N LEU A 4 -12.08 12.06 -10.01
CA LEU A 4 -11.96 12.66 -8.69
C LEU A 4 -10.51 12.45 -8.22
N LYS A 5 -9.85 13.53 -7.79
CA LYS A 5 -8.45 13.47 -7.40
C LYS A 5 -8.37 12.63 -6.13
N ARG A 6 -8.00 11.34 -6.27
CA ARG A 6 -7.79 10.40 -5.15
C ARG A 6 -6.97 11.08 -4.04
N ASP A 7 -7.40 10.85 -2.81
CA ASP A 7 -6.80 11.40 -1.61
C ASP A 7 -5.29 11.07 -1.57
N PRO A 8 -4.41 12.05 -1.30
CA PRO A 8 -2.97 11.83 -1.18
C PRO A 8 -2.60 10.74 -0.17
N MET A 9 -3.30 10.65 0.96
CA MET A 9 -3.09 9.66 2.02
C MET A 9 -3.46 8.26 1.54
N GLU A 10 -4.60 8.11 0.86
CA GLU A 10 -5.06 6.84 0.29
C GLU A 10 -4.07 6.33 -0.77
N ARG A 11 -3.57 7.22 -1.63
CA ARG A 11 -2.53 6.87 -2.60
C ARG A 11 -1.23 6.45 -1.92
N ALA A 12 -0.86 7.13 -0.85
CA ALA A 12 0.33 6.80 -0.08
C ALA A 12 0.19 5.42 0.58
N TYR A 13 -0.94 5.14 1.21
CA TYR A 13 -1.28 3.83 1.78
C TYR A 13 -1.19 2.71 0.74
N GLN A 14 -1.85 2.84 -0.41
CA GLN A 14 -1.81 1.85 -1.50
C GLN A 14 -0.38 1.60 -2.00
N ARG A 15 0.42 2.66 -2.11
CA ARG A 15 1.84 2.55 -2.52
C ARG A 15 2.68 1.85 -1.45
N GLY A 16 2.42 2.14 -0.18
CA GLY A 16 3.05 1.46 0.96
C GLY A 16 2.75 -0.03 0.95
N TYR A 17 1.48 -0.39 0.81
CA TYR A 17 1.03 -1.78 0.74
C TYR A 17 1.71 -2.58 -0.36
N ARG A 18 1.82 -2.01 -1.57
CA ARG A 18 2.57 -2.66 -2.66
C ARG A 18 4.05 -2.87 -2.31
N TYR A 19 4.68 -1.95 -1.60
CA TYR A 19 6.08 -2.12 -1.21
C TYR A 19 6.21 -3.18 -0.10
N GLY A 20 5.26 -3.20 0.84
CA GLY A 20 5.12 -4.23 1.85
C GLY A 20 4.99 -5.62 1.23
N ILE A 21 4.02 -5.84 0.34
CA ILE A 21 3.75 -7.17 -0.23
C ILE A 21 4.92 -7.72 -1.07
N HIS A 22 5.77 -6.85 -1.61
CA HIS A 22 6.88 -7.19 -2.50
C HIS A 22 8.24 -7.37 -1.80
N GLY A 23 8.31 -7.46 -0.48
CA GLY A 23 9.63 -7.62 0.17
C GLY A 23 10.39 -6.32 0.46
N LYS A 24 9.89 -5.14 0.06
CA LYS A 24 10.72 -3.92 0.01
C LYS A 24 10.92 -3.25 1.38
N SER A 25 12.05 -2.56 1.59
CA SER A 25 12.30 -1.79 2.83
C SER A 25 11.32 -0.62 3.00
N GLN A 26 10.99 -0.29 4.26
CA GLN A 26 10.18 0.88 4.63
C GLN A 26 10.89 2.22 4.34
N GLU A 27 12.21 2.20 4.20
CA GLU A 27 13.02 3.40 3.96
C GLU A 27 12.84 3.95 2.53
N LEU A 28 12.29 3.16 1.62
CA LEU A 28 11.97 3.58 0.26
C LEU A 28 10.71 4.47 0.17
N CYS A 29 10.18 4.91 1.31
CA CYS A 29 9.08 5.85 1.37
C CYS A 29 9.48 7.20 0.74
N PRO A 30 8.84 7.64 -0.36
CA PRO A 30 9.19 8.88 -1.05
C PRO A 30 8.58 10.12 -0.39
N PHE A 31 7.81 9.96 0.69
CA PHE A 31 7.03 11.03 1.30
C PHE A 31 7.76 11.67 2.47
N THR A 32 7.86 13.00 2.45
CA THR A 32 8.44 13.83 3.51
C THR A 32 7.38 14.40 4.46
N GLN A 33 6.15 14.60 3.99
CA GLN A 33 5.04 15.03 4.83
C GLN A 33 4.68 13.94 5.86
N PRO A 34 4.58 14.28 7.15
CA PRO A 34 4.41 13.29 8.23
C PRO A 34 3.10 12.49 8.09
N ASP A 35 1.98 13.15 7.79
CA ASP A 35 0.67 12.48 7.67
C ASP A 35 0.65 11.49 6.49
N VAL A 36 1.12 11.93 5.33
CA VAL A 36 1.19 11.10 4.12
C VAL A 36 2.18 9.94 4.30
N ARG A 37 3.31 10.20 4.98
CA ARG A 37 4.30 9.18 5.33
C ARG A 37 3.71 8.16 6.30
N GLN A 38 2.91 8.59 7.28
CA GLN A 38 2.25 7.69 8.21
C GLN A 38 1.28 6.76 7.49
N SER A 39 0.44 7.29 6.58
CA SER A 39 -0.44 6.47 5.75
C SER A 39 0.33 5.44 4.91
N TRP A 40 1.46 5.85 4.31
CA TRP A 40 2.34 4.93 3.58
C TRP A 40 2.91 3.82 4.47
N LEU A 41 3.40 4.17 5.67
CA LEU A 41 3.97 3.20 6.60
C LEU A 41 2.91 2.21 7.12
N ASN A 42 1.66 2.66 7.31
CA ASN A 42 0.55 1.79 7.68
C ASN A 42 0.27 0.77 6.58
N GLY A 43 0.16 1.23 5.32
CA GLY A 43 0.00 0.31 4.18
C GLY A 43 1.17 -0.66 4.06
N TRP A 44 2.41 -0.17 4.23
CA TRP A 44 3.61 -1.02 4.19
C TRP A 44 3.60 -2.11 5.26
N ARG A 45 3.18 -1.79 6.49
CA ARG A 45 3.06 -2.77 7.58
C ARG A 45 2.03 -3.86 7.25
N GLU A 46 0.87 -3.48 6.73
CA GLU A 46 -0.14 -4.46 6.31
C GLU A 46 0.35 -5.34 5.17
N GLY A 47 0.95 -4.74 4.13
CA GLY A 47 1.52 -5.51 3.03
C GLY A 47 2.68 -6.41 3.46
N ARG A 48 3.47 -6.00 4.47
CA ARG A 48 4.56 -6.80 5.06
C ARG A 48 3.99 -8.00 5.83
N SER A 49 2.92 -7.81 6.60
CA SER A 49 2.22 -8.92 7.26
C SER A 49 1.70 -9.92 6.24
N ASP A 50 0.96 -9.45 5.24
CA ASP A 50 0.41 -10.30 4.18
C ASP A 50 1.53 -11.04 3.40
N HIS A 51 2.70 -10.41 3.24
CA HIS A 51 3.87 -11.05 2.65
C HIS A 51 4.38 -12.22 3.49
N TRP A 52 4.45 -12.05 4.81
CA TRP A 52 4.87 -13.11 5.75
C TRP A 52 3.83 -14.20 5.89
N ASP A 53 2.54 -13.85 5.81
CA ASP A 53 1.42 -14.80 5.84
C ASP A 53 1.30 -15.62 4.53
N GLY A 54 2.18 -15.37 3.56
CA GLY A 54 2.20 -16.09 2.28
C GLY A 54 1.09 -15.65 1.31
N LEU A 55 0.40 -14.54 1.58
CA LEU A 55 -0.59 -13.91 0.70
C LEU A 55 0.10 -13.19 -0.48
N THR A 56 1.05 -13.85 -1.12
CA THR A 56 1.76 -13.35 -2.31
C THR A 56 1.31 -14.10 -3.56
N GLY A 57 1.37 -13.46 -4.73
CA GLY A 57 0.93 -14.06 -5.98
C GLY A 57 -0.59 -14.28 -6.05
N ALA A 58 -1.02 -15.46 -6.54
CA ALA A 58 -2.43 -15.76 -6.76
C ALA A 58 -3.27 -15.80 -5.47
N ALA A 59 -2.68 -16.23 -4.36
CA ALA A 59 -3.34 -16.28 -3.05
C ALA A 59 -3.64 -14.88 -2.49
N GLY A 60 -2.81 -13.88 -2.84
CA GLY A 60 -2.97 -12.49 -2.41
C GLY A 60 -3.80 -11.61 -3.34
N LEU A 61 -4.20 -12.10 -4.52
CA LEU A 61 -4.86 -11.28 -5.55
C LEU A 61 -6.16 -10.66 -5.05
N HIS A 62 -6.96 -11.40 -4.26
CA HIS A 62 -8.20 -10.87 -3.71
C HIS A 62 -7.94 -9.70 -2.76
N ARG A 63 -6.97 -9.84 -1.86
CA ARG A 63 -6.56 -8.81 -0.90
C ARG A 63 -5.94 -7.60 -1.59
N LEU A 64 -5.06 -7.84 -2.56
CA LEU A 64 -4.49 -6.81 -3.43
C LEU A 64 -5.57 -6.04 -4.17
N ASN A 65 -6.60 -6.73 -4.68
CA ASN A 65 -7.71 -6.07 -5.35
C ASN A 65 -8.47 -5.20 -4.34
N GLN A 66 -8.86 -5.69 -3.17
CA GLN A 66 -9.53 -4.87 -2.15
C GLN A 66 -8.77 -3.58 -1.81
N VAL A 67 -7.44 -3.66 -1.65
CA VAL A 67 -6.60 -2.50 -1.30
C VAL A 67 -6.39 -1.55 -2.49
N LEU A 68 -6.24 -2.06 -3.70
CA LEU A 68 -5.88 -1.26 -4.89
C LEU A 68 -7.09 -0.84 -5.74
N SER A 69 -8.22 -1.55 -5.61
CA SER A 69 -9.47 -1.38 -6.35
C SER A 69 -10.55 -0.64 -5.57
N ALA A 70 -10.26 -0.10 -4.38
CA ALA A 70 -11.08 0.95 -3.81
C ALA A 70 -11.00 2.19 -4.75
N ILE A 71 -11.94 2.24 -5.71
CA ILE A 71 -12.43 3.39 -6.50
C ILE A 71 -13.89 3.13 -6.79
#